data_AF-G6AGY7-F1
#
_entry.id   AF-G6AGY7-F1
#
_cell.length_a   1.000
_cell.length_b   1.000
_cell.length_c   1.000
_cell.angle_alpha   90.00
_cell.angle_beta   90.00
_cell.angle_gamma   90.00
#
_symmetry.space_group_name_H-M   'P 1'
#
loop_
_entity.id
_entity.type
_entity.pdbx_description
1 polymer ?
#
loop_
_entity_poly.entity_id
_entity_poly.type
_entity_poly.pdbx_seq_one_letter_code
_entity_poly.pdbx_strand_id
1 'polypeptide(L)'
;MSNEKKTKNVLNDLLSKIDKVALKKTSNRMMIALKIGNALKNSGLSQKEFAKRLHKSESEVSSWLSGDRNFTIDTLTEISLMLNISLLDTSMNNVCTLPSTVFLPIKDKGTNAEISMKSHWTCHLGYIDCKSKVQKVG
;
A
#
# COMPACT_ATOMS: atom_id res chain seq x y z
N MET A 1 22.97 -6.88 35.61
CA MET A 1 22.92 -6.90 34.13
C MET A 1 22.28 -8.18 33.55
N SER A 2 21.21 -8.74 34.14
CA SER A 2 20.65 -10.04 33.70
C SER A 2 19.14 -10.05 33.37
N ASN A 3 18.43 -8.92 33.55
CA ASN A 3 16.97 -8.90 33.36
C ASN A 3 16.55 -8.65 31.90
N GLU A 4 17.36 -7.92 31.12
CA GLU A 4 17.02 -7.51 29.75
C GLU A 4 17.13 -8.63 28.70
N LYS A 5 18.01 -9.62 28.92
CA LYS A 5 18.11 -10.81 28.06
C LYS A 5 16.91 -11.74 28.26
N LYS A 6 16.33 -11.79 29.46
CA LYS A 6 15.24 -12.73 29.80
C LYS A 6 13.90 -12.30 29.20
N THR A 7 13.59 -11.01 29.18
CA THR A 7 12.37 -10.44 28.58
C THR A 7 12.34 -10.58 27.05
N LYS A 8 13.47 -10.38 26.36
CA LYS A 8 13.56 -10.58 24.90
C LYS A 8 13.23 -12.02 24.49
N ASN A 9 13.65 -12.99 25.30
CA ASN A 9 13.41 -14.42 25.04
C ASN A 9 11.93 -14.79 25.22
N VAL A 10 11.29 -14.31 26.29
CA VAL A 10 9.86 -14.57 26.55
C VAL A 10 8.97 -13.89 25.51
N LEU A 11 9.26 -12.64 25.16
CA LEU A 11 8.50 -11.92 24.14
C LEU A 11 8.63 -12.61 22.77
N ASN A 12 9.84 -13.01 22.36
CA ASN A 12 10.02 -13.74 21.10
C ASN A 12 9.30 -15.08 21.10
N ASP A 13 9.26 -15.80 22.23
CA ASP A 13 8.55 -17.08 22.33
C ASP A 13 7.01 -16.92 22.33
N LEU A 14 6.51 -15.78 22.81
CA LEU A 14 5.10 -15.41 22.66
C LEU A 14 4.78 -15.01 21.21
N LEU A 15 5.63 -14.17 20.60
CA LEU A 15 5.45 -13.72 19.22
C LEU A 15 5.59 -14.86 18.20
N SER A 16 6.44 -15.86 18.46
CA SER A 16 6.63 -17.02 17.58
C SER A 16 5.39 -17.92 17.51
N LYS A 17 4.57 -17.90 18.57
CA LYS A 17 3.30 -18.64 18.66
C LYS A 17 2.13 -17.90 18.00
N ILE A 18 2.29 -16.62 17.68
CA ILE A 18 1.23 -15.84 17.03
C ILE A 18 1.16 -16.19 15.55
N ASP A 19 -0.03 -16.51 15.09
CA ASP A 19 -0.31 -16.65 13.66
C ASP A 19 -0.05 -15.31 12.94
N LYS A 20 0.97 -15.30 12.07
CA LYS A 20 1.33 -14.14 11.25
C LYS A 20 0.15 -13.65 10.41
N VAL A 21 -0.71 -14.57 9.95
CA VAL A 21 -1.89 -14.22 9.14
C VAL A 21 -2.91 -13.49 9.99
N ALA A 22 -3.27 -14.00 11.17
CA ALA A 22 -4.15 -13.32 12.11
C ALA A 22 -3.63 -11.93 12.50
N LEU A 23 -2.32 -11.82 12.80
CA LEU A 23 -1.70 -10.53 13.12
C LEU A 23 -1.82 -9.54 11.96
N LYS A 24 -1.54 -9.99 10.72
CA LYS A 24 -1.64 -9.14 9.53
C LYS A 24 -3.08 -8.71 9.27
N LYS A 25 -4.06 -9.60 9.46
CA LYS A 25 -5.49 -9.27 9.36
C LYS A 25 -5.87 -8.15 10.34
N THR A 26 -5.51 -8.30 11.61
CA THR A 26 -5.78 -7.28 12.64
C THR A 26 -5.09 -5.96 12.32
N SER A 27 -3.82 -6.00 11.92
CA SER A 27 -3.07 -4.80 11.51
C SER A 27 -3.74 -4.08 10.33
N ASN A 28 -4.19 -4.82 9.32
CA ASN A 28 -4.87 -4.24 8.15
C ASN A 28 -6.20 -3.56 8.55
N ARG A 29 -7.02 -4.20 9.39
CA ARG A 29 -8.28 -3.60 9.87
C ARG A 29 -8.04 -2.32 10.66
N MET A 30 -7.04 -2.33 11.54
CA MET A 30 -6.66 -1.15 12.32
C MET A 30 -6.21 0.00 11.42
N MET A 31 -5.41 -0.29 10.38
CA MET A 31 -4.95 0.73 9.44
C MET A 31 -6.10 1.34 8.63
N ILE A 32 -7.06 0.51 8.21
CA ILE A 32 -8.28 0.98 7.53
C ILE A 32 -9.09 1.87 8.47
N ALA A 33 -9.32 1.44 9.71
CA ALA A 33 -10.06 2.21 10.72
C ALA A 33 -9.41 3.58 10.96
N LEU A 34 -8.07 3.63 11.08
CA LEU A 34 -7.30 4.87 11.22
C LEU A 34 -7.45 5.79 10.00
N LYS A 35 -7.37 5.23 8.78
CA LYS A 35 -7.59 6.00 7.55
C LYS A 35 -8.98 6.65 7.53
N ILE A 36 -10.02 5.89 7.85
CA ILE A 36 -11.40 6.39 7.91
C ILE A 36 -11.53 7.46 8.99
N GLY A 37 -11.00 7.22 10.19
CA GLY A 37 -11.04 8.18 11.30
C GLY A 37 -10.32 9.49 10.98
N ASN A 38 -9.18 9.43 10.29
CA ASN A 38 -8.47 10.62 9.83
C ASN A 38 -9.25 11.36 8.75
N ALA A 39 -9.83 10.65 7.79
CA ALA A 39 -10.66 11.26 6.76
C ALA A 39 -11.88 11.97 7.35
N LEU A 40 -12.57 11.38 8.32
CA LEU A 40 -13.67 12.02 9.03
C LEU A 40 -13.26 13.33 9.70
N LYS A 41 -12.13 13.33 10.41
CA LYS A 41 -11.58 14.53 11.05
C LYS A 41 -11.26 15.61 10.01
N ASN A 42 -10.65 15.24 8.90
CA ASN A 42 -10.28 16.17 7.83
C ASN A 42 -11.51 16.74 7.12
N SER A 43 -12.59 15.96 6.98
CA SER A 43 -13.86 16.41 6.41
C SER A 43 -14.73 17.20 7.40
N GLY A 44 -14.33 17.32 8.68
CA GLY A 44 -15.12 17.96 9.72
C GLY A 44 -16.44 17.23 10.05
N LEU A 45 -16.57 15.96 9.69
CA LEU A 45 -17.78 15.18 9.90
C LEU A 45 -17.76 14.49 11.26
N SER A 46 -18.86 14.61 12.01
CA SER A 46 -19.08 13.78 13.18
C SER A 46 -19.39 12.33 12.77
N GLN A 47 -19.11 11.37 13.67
CA GLN A 47 -19.50 9.96 13.45
C GLN A 47 -21.00 9.82 13.21
N LYS A 48 -21.81 10.62 13.91
CA LYS A 48 -23.26 10.66 13.78
C LYS A 48 -23.72 11.09 12.40
N GLU A 49 -23.16 12.18 11.86
CA GLU A 49 -23.51 12.63 10.51
C GLU A 49 -23.05 11.63 9.46
N PHE A 50 -21.85 11.08 9.63
CA PHE A 50 -21.34 10.05 8.73
C PHE A 50 -22.22 8.80 8.70
N ALA A 51 -22.63 8.30 9.87
CA ALA A 51 -23.56 7.18 9.99
C ALA A 51 -24.89 7.46 9.27
N LYS A 52 -25.45 8.67 9.46
CA LYS A 52 -26.68 9.09 8.76
C LYS A 52 -26.52 9.11 7.25
N ARG A 53 -25.40 9.63 6.73
CA ARG A 53 -25.16 9.70 5.28
C ARG A 53 -24.97 8.33 4.63
N LEU A 54 -24.45 7.36 5.37
CA LEU A 54 -24.32 5.97 4.92
C LEU A 54 -25.58 5.11 5.19
N HIS A 55 -26.61 5.67 5.83
CA HIS A 55 -27.78 4.92 6.30
C HIS A 55 -27.40 3.74 7.22
N LYS A 56 -26.42 3.96 8.10
CA LYS A 56 -25.92 3.00 9.10
C LYS A 56 -26.13 3.49 10.51
N SER A 57 -25.98 2.58 11.47
CA SER A 57 -26.04 2.96 12.89
C SER A 57 -24.73 3.61 13.36
N GLU A 58 -24.82 4.53 14.33
CA GLU A 58 -23.63 5.12 14.96
C GLU A 58 -22.75 4.04 15.63
N SER A 59 -23.39 2.97 16.13
CA SER A 59 -22.72 1.81 16.72
C SER A 59 -21.88 1.04 15.69
N GLU A 60 -22.39 0.80 14.47
CA GLU A 60 -21.60 0.20 13.40
C GLU A 60 -20.39 1.05 13.04
N VAL A 61 -20.58 2.35 12.87
CA VAL A 61 -19.48 3.28 12.56
C VAL A 61 -18.43 3.28 13.68
N SER A 62 -18.85 3.31 14.95
CA SER A 62 -17.93 3.20 16.09
C SER A 62 -17.16 1.87 16.07
N SER A 63 -17.84 0.78 15.74
CA SER A 63 -17.25 -0.56 15.64
C SER A 63 -16.29 -0.71 14.46
N TRP A 64 -16.48 0.05 13.39
CA TRP A 64 -15.51 0.16 12.30
C TRP A 64 -14.27 0.93 12.72
N LEU A 65 -14.46 2.06 13.43
CA LEU A 65 -13.36 2.93 13.87
C LEU A 65 -12.51 2.31 14.98
N SER A 66 -13.02 1.30 15.69
CA SER A 66 -12.22 0.50 16.63
C SER A 66 -11.29 -0.51 15.93
N GLY A 67 -11.54 -0.85 14.66
CA GLY A 67 -10.77 -1.85 13.91
C GLY A 67 -11.05 -3.31 14.30
N ASP A 68 -12.06 -3.55 15.14
CA ASP A 68 -12.42 -4.88 15.62
C ASP A 68 -13.29 -5.66 14.62
N ARG A 69 -14.12 -4.96 13.84
CA ARG A 69 -14.98 -5.59 12.83
C ARG A 69 -14.27 -5.79 11.50
N ASN A 70 -14.58 -6.91 10.85
CA ASN A 70 -14.23 -7.11 9.45
C ASN A 70 -15.03 -6.15 8.55
N PHE A 71 -14.40 -5.71 7.48
CA PHE A 71 -15.03 -4.91 6.42
C PHE A 71 -15.28 -5.78 5.20
N THR A 72 -16.42 -5.58 4.53
CA THR A 72 -16.63 -6.09 3.17
C THR A 72 -16.09 -5.08 2.15
N ILE A 73 -15.80 -5.54 0.94
CA ILE A 73 -15.37 -4.67 -0.16
C ILE A 73 -16.42 -3.61 -0.49
N ASP A 74 -17.71 -3.99 -0.46
CA ASP A 74 -18.82 -3.07 -0.72
C ASP A 74 -18.84 -1.93 0.30
N THR A 75 -18.73 -2.24 1.60
CA THR A 75 -18.67 -1.22 2.66
C THR A 75 -17.45 -0.31 2.50
N LEU A 76 -16.28 -0.85 2.15
CA LEU A 76 -15.09 -0.03 1.90
C LEU A 76 -15.29 0.90 0.69
N THR A 77 -16.02 0.44 -0.32
CA THR A 77 -16.34 1.22 -1.51
C THR A 77 -17.30 2.36 -1.17
N GLU A 78 -18.38 2.08 -0.45
CA GLU A 78 -19.33 3.10 0.04
C GLU A 78 -18.63 4.18 0.86
N ILE A 79 -17.78 3.77 1.82
CA ILE A 79 -17.01 4.69 2.67
C ILE A 79 -16.04 5.51 1.83
N SER A 80 -15.34 4.89 0.87
CA SER A 80 -14.38 5.57 -0.01
C SER A 80 -15.02 6.69 -0.82
N LEU A 81 -16.20 6.43 -1.40
CA LEU A 81 -16.96 7.41 -2.17
C LEU A 81 -17.50 8.52 -1.27
N MET A 82 -18.02 8.19 -0.09
CA MET A 82 -18.59 9.15 0.85
C MET A 82 -17.55 10.13 1.41
N LEU A 83 -16.34 9.64 1.71
CA LEU A 83 -15.24 10.44 2.26
C LEU A 83 -14.27 10.97 1.19
N ASN A 84 -14.47 10.60 -0.08
CA ASN A 84 -13.58 10.92 -1.19
C ASN A 84 -12.11 10.52 -0.92
N ILE A 85 -11.91 9.27 -0.50
CA ILE A 85 -10.58 8.70 -0.20
C ILE A 85 -10.38 7.36 -0.93
N SER A 86 -9.12 6.93 -1.10
CA SER A 86 -8.79 5.60 -1.61
C SER A 86 -8.49 4.62 -0.47
N LEU A 87 -9.43 3.72 -0.20
CA LEU A 87 -9.23 2.56 0.71
C LEU A 87 -8.84 1.28 -0.03
N LEU A 88 -9.20 1.17 -1.31
CA LEU A 88 -8.93 0.02 -2.16
C LEU A 88 -8.07 0.46 -3.34
N ASP A 89 -7.03 -0.31 -3.65
CA ASP A 89 -6.28 -0.19 -4.89
C ASP A 89 -6.80 -1.25 -5.86
N THR A 90 -7.60 -0.82 -6.82
CA THR A 90 -8.13 -1.65 -7.91
C THR A 90 -7.40 -1.40 -9.23
N SER A 91 -6.39 -0.53 -9.23
CA SER A 91 -5.64 -0.20 -10.44
C SER A 91 -4.70 -1.35 -10.80
N MET A 92 -4.84 -1.87 -12.02
CA MET A 92 -3.91 -2.84 -12.58
C MET A 92 -2.68 -2.07 -13.09
N ASN A 93 -1.78 -1.73 -12.17
CA ASN A 93 -0.57 -1.00 -12.50
C ASN A 93 0.50 -1.96 -13.07
N ASN A 94 0.68 -1.95 -14.40
CA ASN A 94 1.85 -2.55 -15.05
C ASN A 94 3.06 -1.60 -14.90
N VAL A 95 3.50 -1.34 -13.67
CA VAL A 95 4.67 -0.49 -13.45
C VAL A 95 5.92 -1.36 -13.52
N CYS A 96 6.68 -1.22 -14.60
CA CYS A 96 8.07 -1.67 -14.64
C CYS A 96 8.94 -0.57 -14.04
N THR A 97 9.55 -0.85 -12.89
CA THR A 97 10.59 -0.01 -12.31
C THR A 97 11.85 -0.14 -13.18
N LEU A 98 12.07 0.83 -14.06
CA LEU A 98 13.36 0.95 -14.74
C LEU A 98 14.38 1.47 -13.72
N PRO A 99 15.51 0.77 -13.49
CA PRO A 99 16.59 1.34 -12.71
C PRO A 99 17.08 2.56 -13.48
N SER A 100 16.86 3.75 -12.93
CA SER A 100 17.48 4.97 -13.44
C SER A 100 18.98 4.82 -13.25
N THR A 101 19.68 4.35 -14.29
CA THR A 101 21.13 4.38 -14.32
C THR A 101 21.53 5.85 -14.29
N VAL A 102 21.87 6.35 -13.12
CA VAL A 102 22.41 7.69 -12.95
C VAL A 102 23.77 7.69 -13.65
N PHE A 103 23.85 8.31 -14.83
CA PHE A 103 25.14 8.61 -15.45
C PHE A 103 25.87 9.60 -14.54
N LEU A 104 26.91 9.13 -13.85
CA LEU A 104 27.81 10.02 -13.12
C LEU A 104 28.62 10.83 -14.15
N PRO A 105 28.67 12.17 -14.04
CA PRO A 105 29.51 12.98 -14.90
C PRO A 105 30.98 12.73 -14.57
N ILE A 106 31.72 12.14 -15.51
CA ILE A 106 33.18 12.03 -15.41
C ILE A 106 33.75 13.42 -15.69
N LYS A 107 34.39 14.03 -14.68
CA LYS A 107 35.24 15.21 -14.89
C LYS A 107 36.62 14.72 -15.30
N ASP A 108 36.94 14.83 -16.58
CA ASP A 108 38.31 14.66 -17.05
C ASP A 108 39.04 16.01 -17.05
N LYS A 109 40.31 16.02 -16.62
CA LYS A 109 41.24 17.14 -16.76
C LYS A 109 42.51 16.60 -17.42
N GLY A 110 42.59 16.66 -18.74
CA GLY A 110 43.88 16.55 -19.44
C GLY A 110 43.82 16.05 -20.88
N THR A 111 43.91 16.99 -21.81
CA THR A 111 44.57 16.89 -23.13
C THR A 111 43.97 15.95 -24.20
N ASN A 112 43.39 16.60 -25.21
CA ASN A 112 42.99 16.13 -26.56
C ASN A 112 43.47 14.73 -27.00
N ALA A 113 42.53 13.78 -27.01
CA ALA A 113 42.47 12.70 -27.98
C ALA A 113 41.01 12.55 -28.45
N GLU A 114 40.81 12.51 -29.76
CA GLU A 114 39.52 12.47 -30.43
C GLU A 114 38.71 11.24 -30.01
N ILE A 115 37.51 11.47 -29.47
CA ILE A 115 36.66 10.42 -28.91
C ILE A 115 35.91 9.72 -30.05
N SER A 116 36.36 8.52 -30.45
CA SER A 116 35.52 7.62 -31.25
C SER A 116 34.53 6.88 -30.34
N MET A 117 33.50 7.59 -29.86
CA MET A 117 32.36 6.99 -29.18
C MET A 117 31.37 6.42 -30.20
N LYS A 118 31.36 5.09 -30.35
CA LYS A 118 30.19 4.34 -30.82
C LYS A 118 29.96 3.15 -29.89
N SER A 119 29.49 3.40 -28.68
CA SER A 119 28.87 2.36 -27.87
C SER A 119 27.44 2.15 -28.36
N HIS A 120 27.26 1.14 -29.20
CA HIS A 120 25.95 0.67 -29.64
C HIS A 120 25.35 -0.18 -28.51
N TRP A 121 24.49 0.41 -27.69
CA TRP A 121 23.72 -0.36 -26.72
C TRP A 121 22.52 -0.98 -27.42
N THR A 122 22.67 -2.19 -27.95
CA THR A 122 21.52 -3.03 -28.29
C THR A 122 20.95 -3.59 -27.00
N CYS A 123 20.09 -2.82 -26.35
CA CYS A 123 19.08 -3.40 -25.49
C CYS A 123 18.21 -4.27 -26.39
N HIS A 124 18.37 -5.59 -26.34
CA HIS A 124 17.31 -6.46 -26.85
C HIS A 124 16.10 -6.15 -25.97
N LEU A 125 15.19 -5.33 -26.49
CA LEU A 125 13.82 -5.26 -26.01
C LEU A 125 13.25 -6.66 -26.26
N GLY A 126 13.52 -7.56 -25.33
CA GLY A 126 12.92 -8.88 -25.28
C GLY A 126 11.44 -8.65 -25.08
N TYR A 127 10.73 -8.61 -26.21
CA TYR A 127 9.37 -9.11 -26.38
C TYR A 127 8.52 -8.96 -25.12
N ILE A 128 8.00 -7.75 -24.89
CA ILE A 128 6.83 -7.61 -24.02
C ILE A 128 5.64 -8.11 -24.85
N ASP A 129 5.31 -9.39 -24.70
CA ASP A 129 4.07 -9.96 -25.23
C ASP A 129 2.90 -9.41 -24.42
N CYS A 130 2.44 -8.21 -24.75
CA CYS A 130 1.12 -7.77 -24.34
C CYS A 130 0.07 -8.49 -25.20
N LYS A 131 -0.02 -9.82 -25.09
CA LYS A 131 -1.28 -10.52 -25.44
C LYS A 131 -2.31 -10.12 -24.41
N SER A 132 -2.95 -8.98 -24.67
CA SER A 132 -4.33 -8.75 -24.30
C SER A 132 -5.15 -9.93 -24.81
N LYS A 133 -5.41 -10.92 -23.96
CA LYS A 133 -6.54 -11.81 -24.20
C LYS A 133 -7.79 -10.99 -23.95
N VAL A 134 -8.25 -10.37 -25.04
CA VAL A 134 -9.61 -9.87 -25.18
C VAL A 134 -10.57 -11.01 -24.81
N GLN A 135 -11.47 -10.64 -23.92
CA GLN A 135 -12.70 -11.28 -23.45
C GLN A 135 -13.37 -12.24 -24.48
N LYS A 136 -13.84 -13.40 -24.02
CA LYS A 136 -15.06 -14.00 -24.57
C LYS A 136 -16.08 -14.13 -23.45
N VAL A 137 -16.97 -13.16 -23.43
CA VAL A 137 -18.37 -13.32 -23.04
C VAL A 137 -18.98 -14.44 -23.90
N GLY A 138 -19.60 -15.39 -23.22
CA GLY A 138 -20.43 -16.47 -23.74
C GLY A 138 -21.31 -16.96 -22.61
#